data_AF-X1NS95-F1
#
_entry.id   AF-X1NS95-F1
#
_cell.length_a   1.000
_cell.length_b   1.000
_cell.length_c   1.000
_cell.angle_alpha   90.00
_cell.angle_beta   90.00
_cell.angle_gamma   90.00
#
_symmetry.space_group_name_H-M   'P 1'
#
loop_
_entity.id
_entity.type
_entity.pdbx_description
1 polymer ?
#
loop_
_entity_poly.entity_id
_entity_poly.type
_entity_poly.pdbx_seq_one_letter_code
_entity_poly.pdbx_strand_id
1 'polypeptide(L)'
;LDIPVIAIADTNCNPDNIDYPIPANDDAIKAIKLICARIADVIIEGKGIQTSEEVEASGLPSAETEEPVEILGSYTFNPEEDQP
;
A
#
# COMPACT_ATOMS: atom_id res chain seq x y z
N LEU A 1 -20.06 -1.47 -3.45
CA LEU A 1 -18.60 -1.37 -3.61
C LEU A 1 -18.04 -2.55 -2.85
N ASP A 2 -17.75 -3.65 -3.56
CA ASP A 2 -17.22 -4.90 -2.98
C ASP A 2 -15.70 -4.81 -2.80
N ILE A 3 -15.25 -3.77 -2.08
CA ILE A 3 -13.82 -3.54 -1.81
C ILE A 3 -13.54 -4.10 -0.41
N PRO A 4 -12.60 -5.04 -0.25
CA PRO A 4 -12.23 -5.56 1.06
C PRO A 4 -11.55 -4.46 1.88
N VAL A 5 -12.01 -4.26 3.12
CA VAL A 5 -11.53 -3.23 4.03
C VAL A 5 -10.66 -3.85 5.12
N ILE A 6 -9.41 -3.39 5.19
CA ILE A 6 -8.45 -3.73 6.24
C ILE A 6 -8.15 -2.45 7.01
N ALA A 7 -8.32 -2.45 8.33
CA ALA A 7 -8.12 -1.26 9.14
C ALA A 7 -7.64 -1.58 10.57
N ILE A 8 -6.94 -0.61 11.17
CA ILE A 8 -6.52 -0.67 12.57
C ILE A 8 -7.71 -0.30 13.45
N ALA A 9 -7.96 -1.07 14.50
CA ALA A 9 -9.00 -0.81 15.49
C ALA A 9 -8.41 -0.70 16.90
N ASP A 10 -8.68 0.42 17.57
CA ASP A 10 -8.46 0.62 19.01
C ASP A 10 -9.82 0.75 19.74
N THR A 11 -9.80 0.98 21.05
CA THR A 11 -10.95 1.07 21.96
C THR A 11 -12.04 2.07 21.56
N ASN A 12 -11.72 3.06 20.72
CA ASN A 12 -12.63 4.11 20.25
C ASN A 12 -13.15 3.86 18.82
N CYS A 13 -12.71 2.80 18.14
CA CYS A 13 -13.09 2.50 16.76
C CYS A 13 -14.17 1.40 16.72
N ASN A 14 -15.19 1.54 15.86
CA ASN A 14 -16.18 0.48 15.65
C ASN A 14 -15.74 -0.47 14.52
N PRO A 15 -15.47 -1.76 14.81
CA PRO A 15 -15.02 -2.71 13.80
C PRO A 15 -16.13 -3.29 12.90
N ASP A 16 -17.42 -2.95 13.11
CA ASP A 16 -18.55 -3.55 12.38
C ASP A 16 -18.47 -3.42 10.84
N ASN A 17 -17.78 -2.41 10.35
CA ASN A 17 -17.62 -2.11 8.92
C ASN A 17 -16.24 -2.52 8.35
N ILE A 18 -15.45 -3.28 9.11
CA ILE A 18 -14.10 -3.69 8.74
C ILE A 18 -14.10 -5.21 8.50
N ASP A 19 -13.71 -5.64 7.30
CA ASP A 19 -13.65 -7.08 6.98
C ASP A 19 -12.50 -7.77 7.73
N TYR A 20 -11.36 -7.08 7.86
CA TYR A 20 -10.18 -7.58 8.55
C TYR A 20 -9.64 -6.55 9.54
N PRO A 21 -10.19 -6.50 10.78
CA PRO A 21 -9.73 -5.57 11.80
C PRO A 21 -8.39 -6.02 12.41
N ILE A 22 -7.45 -5.08 12.54
CA ILE A 22 -6.15 -5.27 13.20
C ILE A 22 -6.20 -4.57 14.56
N PRO A 23 -6.23 -5.29 15.70
CA PRO A 23 -6.25 -4.67 17.02
C PRO A 23 -4.88 -4.05 17.32
N ALA A 24 -4.80 -2.73 17.36
CA ALA A 24 -3.59 -1.99 17.73
C ALA A 24 -3.91 -0.55 18.15
N ASN A 25 -2.95 0.11 18.78
CA ASN A 25 -3.05 1.51 19.14
C ASN A 25 -2.76 2.39 17.91
N ASP A 26 -3.76 3.12 17.44
CA ASP A 26 -3.69 4.02 16.28
C ASP A 26 -3.14 5.41 16.63
N ASP A 27 -3.17 5.82 17.89
CA ASP A 27 -2.54 7.07 18.37
C ASP A 27 -1.00 6.99 18.39
N ALA A 28 -0.44 5.78 18.49
CA ALA A 28 0.99 5.57 18.65
C ALA A 28 1.73 5.52 17.30
N ILE A 29 2.52 6.55 17.00
CA ILE A 29 3.36 6.60 15.79
C ILE A 29 4.28 5.38 15.61
N LYS A 30 4.77 4.80 16.69
CA LYS A 30 5.60 3.59 16.65
C LYS A 30 4.80 2.37 16.19
N ALA A 31 3.55 2.24 16.63
CA ALA A 31 2.67 1.15 16.25
C ALA A 31 2.27 1.26 14.78
N ILE A 32 1.86 2.45 14.33
CA ILE A 32 1.56 2.72 12.92
C ILE A 32 2.77 2.38 12.04
N LYS A 33 3.96 2.90 12.38
CA LYS A 33 5.19 2.62 11.61
C LYS A 33 5.50 1.14 11.50
N LEU A 34 5.36 0.40 12.60
CA LEU A 34 5.60 -1.04 12.63
C LEU A 34 4.63 -1.79 11.71
N ILE A 35 3.33 -1.47 11.80
CA ILE A 35 2.29 -2.11 11.00
C ILE A 35 2.47 -1.79 9.51
N CYS A 36 2.64 -0.51 9.16
CA CYS A 36 2.86 -0.10 7.78
C CYS A 36 4.13 -0.69 7.19
N ALA A 37 5.25 -0.71 7.94
CA ALA A 37 6.49 -1.33 7.47
C ALA A 37 6.29 -2.82 7.19
N ARG A 38 5.67 -3.56 8.11
CA ARG A 38 5.45 -4.99 7.91
C ARG A 38 4.53 -5.30 6.74
N ILE A 39 3.48 -4.50 6.53
CA ILE A 39 2.59 -4.62 5.37
C ILE A 39 3.36 -4.33 4.08
N ALA A 40 4.20 -3.29 4.07
CA ALA A 40 5.02 -2.95 2.91
C ALA A 40 5.99 -4.08 2.54
N ASP A 41 6.70 -4.63 3.53
CA ASP A 41 7.64 -5.76 3.33
C ASP A 41 6.92 -6.96 2.70
N VAL A 42 5.76 -7.35 3.25
CA VAL A 42 4.99 -8.49 2.75
C VAL A 42 4.43 -8.23 1.35
N ILE A 43 4.05 -7.00 1.01
CA ILE A 43 3.60 -6.66 -0.35
C ILE A 43 4.77 -6.73 -1.34
N ILE A 44 5.96 -6.28 -0.95
CA ILE A 44 7.16 -6.36 -1.80
C ILE A 44 7.53 -7.83 -2.03
N GLU A 45 7.59 -8.63 -0.95
CA GLU A 45 7.81 -10.07 -1.02
C GLU A 45 6.74 -10.77 -1.87
N GLY A 46 5.46 -10.47 -1.64
CA GLY A 46 4.33 -11.04 -2.37
C GLY A 46 4.27 -10.65 -3.84
N LYS A 47 4.76 -9.46 -4.21
CA LYS A 47 4.96 -9.07 -5.62
C LYS A 47 6.14 -9.82 -6.24
N GLY A 48 7.22 -10.03 -5.49
CA GLY A 48 8.34 -10.87 -5.95
C GLY A 48 7.89 -12.31 -6.22
N ILE A 49 7.00 -12.85 -5.38
CA ILE A 49 6.42 -14.18 -5.54
C ILE A 49 5.47 -14.24 -6.74
N GLN A 50 4.55 -13.27 -6.90
CA GLN A 50 3.67 -13.21 -8.08
C GLN A 50 4.45 -13.05 -9.39
N THR A 51 5.50 -12.22 -9.40
CA THR A 51 6.41 -12.14 -10.55
C THR A 51 7.07 -13.49 -10.78
N SER A 52 7.52 -14.19 -9.73
CA SER A 52 8.14 -15.52 -9.86
C SER A 52 7.18 -16.63 -10.34
N GLU A 53 5.91 -16.62 -9.91
CA GLU A 53 4.90 -17.56 -10.41
C GLU A 53 4.48 -17.22 -11.85
N GLU A 54 4.44 -15.94 -12.22
CA GLU A 54 4.21 -15.53 -13.62
C GLU A 54 5.42 -15.82 -14.52
N VAL A 55 6.67 -15.72 -14.02
CA VAL A 55 7.86 -16.17 -14.76
C VAL A 55 8.08 -17.69 -14.75
N GLU A 56 7.49 -18.46 -13.84
CA GLU A 56 7.43 -19.92 -14.01
C GLU A 56 6.37 -20.35 -15.04
N ALA A 57 5.30 -19.56 -15.24
CA ALA A 57 4.34 -19.75 -16.33
C ALA A 57 4.78 -19.17 -17.69
N SER A 58 5.74 -18.23 -17.73
CA SER A 58 6.17 -17.53 -18.96
C SER A 58 7.68 -17.55 -19.28
N GLY A 59 8.52 -18.17 -18.45
CA GLY A 59 9.88 -18.58 -18.80
C GLY A 59 10.84 -17.49 -19.28
N LEU A 60 11.10 -16.42 -18.50
CA LEU A 60 12.27 -15.54 -18.64
C LEU A 60 12.72 -14.91 -17.29
N PRO A 61 14.02 -14.58 -17.09
CA PRO A 61 14.62 -14.42 -15.77
C PRO A 61 14.60 -13.00 -15.20
N SER A 62 14.81 -12.96 -13.87
CA SER A 62 14.94 -11.81 -12.96
C SER A 62 15.88 -10.69 -13.44
N ALA A 63 15.46 -9.43 -13.27
CA ALA A 63 16.33 -8.26 -13.30
C ALA A 63 15.98 -7.31 -12.16
N GLU A 64 16.95 -7.09 -11.27
CA GLU A 64 16.96 -6.02 -10.28
C GLU A 64 16.99 -4.67 -10.98
N THR A 65 16.19 -3.70 -10.55
CA THR A 65 16.49 -2.27 -10.77
C THR A 65 15.80 -1.42 -9.71
N GLU A 66 16.61 -0.80 -8.85
CA GLU A 66 16.23 0.34 -8.03
C GLU A 66 15.96 1.53 -8.96
N GLU A 67 14.75 2.11 -8.95
CA GLU A 67 14.48 3.43 -9.54
C GLU A 67 13.58 4.22 -8.56
N PRO A 68 14.00 5.42 -8.12
CA PRO A 68 13.21 6.24 -7.21
C PRO A 68 11.92 6.67 -7.90
N VAL A 69 10.80 6.55 -7.18
CA VAL A 69 9.46 6.90 -7.62
C VAL A 69 9.36 8.40 -7.92
N GLU A 70 9.67 8.81 -9.16
CA GLU A 70 9.25 10.09 -9.73
C GLU A 70 7.76 10.01 -10.11
N ILE A 71 6.88 10.03 -9.10
CA ILE A 71 5.43 10.26 -9.31
C ILE A 71 4.97 11.40 -8.38
N LEU A 72 5.71 12.50 -8.44
CA LEU A 72 5.29 13.83 -7.98
C LEU A 72 5.47 14.84 -9.12
N GLY A 73 5.15 14.40 -10.34
CA GLY A 73 5.04 15.22 -11.53
C GLY A 73 3.63 15.80 -11.66
N SER A 74 3.51 17.08 -11.27
CA SER A 74 2.51 18.05 -11.75
C SER A 74 1.02 17.74 -11.55
N TYR A 75 0.54 17.92 -10.32
CA TYR A 75 -0.79 18.50 -10.08
C TYR A 75 -0.63 19.87 -9.39
N THR A 76 0.24 20.72 -9.96
CA THR A 76 0.31 22.12 -9.55
C THR A 76 -0.76 22.87 -10.32
N PHE A 77 -1.86 23.17 -9.65
CA PHE A 77 -2.95 23.99 -10.18
C PHE A 77 -2.42 25.38 -10.55
N ASN A 78 -2.52 25.74 -11.83
CA ASN A 78 -2.04 27.02 -12.34
C ASN A 78 -3.25 27.93 -12.67
N PRO A 79 -3.60 28.90 -11.80
CA PRO A 79 -4.87 29.63 -11.86
C PRO A 79 -5.03 30.57 -13.06
N GLU A 80 -3.96 30.77 -13.85
CA GLU A 80 -3.99 31.58 -15.08
C GLU A 80 -4.32 30.76 -16.34
N GLU A 81 -4.12 29.44 -16.32
CA GLU A 81 -4.40 28.56 -17.48
C GLU A 81 -5.71 27.76 -17.34
N ASP A 82 -6.15 27.45 -16.11
CA ASP A 82 -7.35 26.65 -15.84
C ASP A 82 -8.63 27.50 -15.62
N GLN A 83 -8.85 28.54 -16.44
CA GLN A 83 -10.15 29.24 -16.50
C GLN A 83 -11.03 28.67 -17.63
N PRO A 84 -12.37 28.58 -17.43
CA PRO A 84 -13.27 27.83 -18.32
C PRO A 84 -13.47 28.45 -19.70
#